data_AF-A0A9R1LIA9-F1
#
_entry.id   AF-A0A9R1LIA9-F1
#
_cell.length_a   1.000
_cell.length_b   1.000
_cell.length_c   1.000
_cell.angle_alpha   90.00
_cell.angle_beta   90.00
_cell.angle_gamma   90.00
#
_symmetry.space_group_name_H-M   'P 1'
#
loop_
_entity.id
_entity.type
_entity.pdbx_description
1 polymer ?
#
loop_
_entity_poly.entity_id
_entity_poly.type
_entity_poly.pdbx_seq_one_letter_code
_entity_poly.pdbx_strand_id
1 'polypeptide(L)'
;MASPPEGVEPAVIHAWSAPRSLSTSLMYSFSERDDMDVLDEPLYANFLRVTGVDRPYRQELLSKMDPDGNKVVKEVIFGPGEKAYRYCKHIAKQRLPNLTGDLMKKGKHFILIRNPMNILPSFDKVVPPSFLELGVAELVAIYSELCELGSPPPVIDADDLQRDPEAVLSGLCEDLGIPFQPQMLKWKAGPRDFDGIWAPWWYESVHTSTGFSKSRRYPMTFPFAFYDLLEQSLPFYNMLKRQVRRTTGSLLPPPPDPPLPVPENKKILVWVGDELLPRDSARVSVFDSVVQGGDAVWEGLRIYDGKVFKLEEHLDRLFDSTKAMAFSNVPSRDWIKDAIFKTLNANGMFNNAHIRLTLTRGKKVTSGMSPAFNLYGCVLIVLAEWKPPVYDNSHGIKLVTATTRRNSPNSVDSKIHHNNLINNILAKIEGNLAQAEDAIMLDQDGFVSETNATNIFMVKKGIVLTPHADYCLPGITRAT
;
A
#
# COMPACT_ATOMS: atom_id res chain seq x y z
N MET A 1 -0.22 35.16 -34.34
CA MET A 1 0.45 33.85 -34.16
C MET A 1 0.28 33.09 -35.46
N ALA A 2 1.38 32.64 -36.06
CA ALA A 2 1.32 31.89 -37.31
C ALA A 2 0.57 30.58 -37.09
N SER A 3 -0.39 30.27 -37.95
CA SER A 3 -0.94 28.91 -38.05
C SER A 3 0.21 27.92 -38.26
N PRO A 4 0.22 26.76 -37.59
CA PRO A 4 1.24 25.76 -37.86
C PRO A 4 1.16 25.33 -39.34
N PRO A 5 2.28 25.01 -39.99
CA PRO A 5 2.28 24.51 -41.36
C PRO A 5 1.48 23.19 -41.42
N GLU A 6 0.68 23.02 -42.47
CA GLU A 6 -0.04 21.78 -42.77
C GLU A 6 0.95 20.59 -42.76
N GLY A 7 0.65 19.54 -41.98
CA GLY A 7 1.40 18.27 -42.01
C GLY A 7 2.38 18.00 -40.86
N VAL A 8 2.31 18.70 -39.72
CA VAL A 8 3.09 18.33 -38.53
C VAL A 8 2.43 17.14 -37.81
N GLU A 9 3.18 16.06 -37.56
CA GLU A 9 2.73 14.96 -36.71
C GLU A 9 2.46 15.49 -35.28
N PRO A 10 1.23 15.38 -34.76
CA PRO A 10 0.90 15.93 -33.44
C PRO A 10 1.61 15.14 -32.35
N ALA A 11 2.03 15.82 -31.28
CA ALA A 11 2.54 15.16 -30.09
C ALA A 11 1.39 14.45 -29.36
N VAL A 12 1.40 13.12 -29.36
CA VAL A 12 0.31 12.31 -28.80
C VAL A 12 0.42 12.20 -27.28
N ILE A 13 -0.72 12.35 -26.59
CA ILE A 13 -0.89 12.14 -25.16
C ILE A 13 -1.90 11.01 -24.94
N HIS A 14 -1.44 9.91 -24.37
CA HIS A 14 -2.25 8.73 -24.04
C HIS A 14 -2.76 8.81 -22.61
N ALA A 15 -4.08 8.82 -22.46
CA ALA A 15 -4.76 8.78 -21.17
C ALA A 15 -5.33 7.38 -20.91
N TRP A 16 -4.68 6.61 -20.04
CA TRP A 16 -5.11 5.25 -19.71
C TRP A 16 -6.00 5.25 -18.47
N SER A 17 -7.16 4.58 -18.54
CA SER A 17 -8.11 4.54 -17.43
C SER A 17 -8.92 3.25 -17.39
N ALA A 18 -9.50 2.96 -16.22
CA ALA A 18 -10.59 2.00 -16.11
C ALA A 18 -11.92 2.66 -16.53
N PRO A 19 -12.95 1.91 -16.95
CA PRO A 19 -14.27 2.47 -17.20
C PRO A 19 -14.81 3.22 -15.97
N ARG A 20 -15.65 4.24 -16.22
CA ARG A 20 -16.29 5.06 -15.16
C ARG A 20 -15.29 5.76 -14.21
N SER A 21 -14.06 6.01 -14.66
CA SER A 21 -13.02 6.71 -13.88
C SER A 21 -12.98 8.22 -14.08
N LEU A 22 -14.02 8.84 -14.67
CA LEU A 22 -14.05 10.23 -15.15
C LEU A 22 -13.17 10.51 -16.38
N SER A 23 -12.73 9.48 -17.08
CA SER A 23 -11.91 9.63 -18.28
C SER A 23 -12.58 10.44 -19.38
N THR A 24 -13.90 10.34 -19.56
CA THR A 24 -14.65 11.19 -20.50
C THR A 24 -14.69 12.65 -20.07
N SER A 25 -14.86 12.94 -18.77
CA SER A 25 -14.79 14.32 -18.27
C SER A 25 -13.39 14.91 -18.47
N LEU A 26 -12.34 14.09 -18.29
CA LEU A 26 -10.96 14.50 -18.56
C LEU A 26 -10.72 14.73 -20.06
N MET A 27 -11.28 13.90 -20.93
CA MET A 27 -11.26 14.11 -22.37
C MET A 27 -11.91 15.45 -22.77
N TYR A 28 -13.08 15.77 -22.21
CA TYR A 28 -13.74 17.06 -22.42
C TYR A 28 -12.87 18.22 -21.92
N SER A 29 -12.27 18.08 -20.73
CA SER A 29 -11.33 19.06 -20.19
C SER A 29 -10.15 19.35 -21.13
N PHE A 30 -9.50 18.31 -21.67
CA PHE A 30 -8.41 18.47 -22.63
C PHE A 30 -8.86 19.02 -23.98
N SER A 31 -10.11 18.76 -24.40
CA SER A 31 -10.68 19.31 -25.64
C SER A 31 -10.89 20.82 -25.64
N GLU A 32 -10.95 21.45 -24.45
CA GLU A 32 -11.12 22.90 -24.32
C GLU A 32 -9.81 23.69 -24.48
N ARG A 33 -8.70 22.98 -24.71
CA ARG A 33 -7.42 23.61 -25.10
C ARG A 33 -7.46 24.00 -26.57
N ASP A 34 -6.88 25.14 -26.90
CA ASP A 34 -6.82 25.63 -28.29
C ASP A 34 -5.84 24.85 -29.19
N ASP A 35 -4.93 24.10 -28.59
CA ASP A 35 -3.81 23.38 -29.21
C ASP A 35 -3.97 21.85 -29.22
N MET A 36 -5.18 21.33 -28.98
CA MET A 36 -5.43 19.89 -28.76
C MET A 36 -6.51 19.32 -29.69
N ASP A 37 -6.17 18.24 -30.39
CA ASP A 37 -7.13 17.31 -31.00
C ASP A 37 -7.46 16.17 -30.03
N VAL A 38 -8.64 15.56 -30.15
CA VAL A 38 -9.10 14.51 -29.23
C VAL A 38 -9.61 13.29 -29.98
N LEU A 39 -9.19 12.11 -29.51
CA LEU A 39 -9.69 10.81 -29.95
C LEU A 39 -10.33 10.06 -28.77
N ASP A 40 -11.57 9.61 -28.97
CA ASP A 40 -12.31 8.81 -27.99
C ASP A 40 -12.19 7.32 -28.29
N GLU A 41 -11.47 6.58 -27.43
CA GLU A 41 -11.26 5.12 -27.46
C GLU A 41 -10.97 4.57 -28.88
N PRO A 42 -9.93 5.05 -29.57
CA PRO A 42 -9.67 4.68 -30.97
C PRO A 42 -9.46 3.18 -31.19
N LEU A 43 -9.07 2.44 -30.14
CA LEU A 43 -8.80 0.99 -30.19
C LEU A 43 -10.04 0.12 -29.94
N TYR A 44 -11.23 0.70 -29.71
CA TYR A 44 -12.41 -0.07 -29.30
C TYR A 44 -12.89 -1.06 -30.37
N ALA A 45 -12.80 -0.70 -31.65
CA ALA A 45 -13.15 -1.59 -32.76
C ALA A 45 -12.28 -2.83 -32.80
N ASN A 46 -10.97 -2.66 -32.64
CA ASN A 46 -10.04 -3.78 -32.54
C ASN A 46 -10.35 -4.65 -31.31
N PHE A 47 -10.64 -4.05 -30.16
CA PHE A 47 -11.03 -4.78 -28.96
C PHE A 47 -12.27 -5.65 -29.21
N LEU A 48 -13.35 -5.08 -29.75
CA LEU A 48 -14.57 -5.85 -30.03
C LEU A 48 -14.33 -6.95 -31.08
N ARG A 49 -13.59 -6.66 -32.16
CA ARG A 49 -13.25 -7.65 -33.19
C ARG A 49 -12.51 -8.84 -32.58
N VAL A 50 -11.43 -8.59 -31.84
CA VAL A 50 -10.54 -9.65 -31.34
C VAL A 50 -11.16 -10.43 -30.19
N THR A 51 -11.84 -9.76 -29.25
CA THR A 51 -12.38 -10.43 -28.06
C THR A 51 -13.73 -11.09 -28.28
N GLY A 52 -14.48 -10.69 -29.31
CA GLY A 52 -15.83 -11.20 -29.54
C GLY A 52 -16.88 -10.67 -28.53
N VAL A 53 -16.50 -9.79 -27.60
CA VAL A 53 -17.39 -9.26 -26.57
C VAL A 53 -18.62 -8.56 -27.17
N ASP A 54 -19.81 -8.96 -26.74
CA ASP A 54 -21.03 -8.39 -27.28
C ASP A 54 -21.37 -7.02 -26.67
N ARG A 55 -21.88 -6.13 -27.52
CA ARG A 55 -22.35 -4.78 -27.16
C ARG A 55 -23.53 -4.41 -28.08
N PRO A 56 -24.53 -3.66 -27.58
CA PRO A 56 -25.68 -3.24 -28.40
C PRO A 56 -25.29 -2.51 -29.69
N TYR A 57 -24.18 -1.78 -29.67
CA TYR A 57 -23.64 -0.99 -30.79
C TYR A 57 -22.47 -1.67 -31.52
N ARG A 58 -22.21 -2.97 -31.29
CA ARG A 58 -21.03 -3.67 -31.85
C ARG A 58 -20.94 -3.59 -33.37
N GLN A 59 -22.04 -3.91 -34.08
CA GLN A 59 -22.05 -3.93 -35.55
C GLN A 59 -21.85 -2.54 -36.13
N GLU A 60 -22.53 -1.54 -35.56
CA GLU A 60 -22.37 -0.14 -35.97
C GLU A 60 -20.93 0.33 -35.74
N LEU A 61 -20.32 -0.03 -34.61
CA LEU A 61 -18.94 0.34 -34.28
C LEU A 61 -17.95 -0.23 -35.30
N LEU A 62 -18.07 -1.53 -35.59
CA LEU A 62 -17.20 -2.20 -36.56
C LEU A 62 -17.39 -1.71 -38.00
N SER A 63 -18.54 -1.09 -38.32
CA SER A 63 -18.79 -0.49 -39.63
C SER A 63 -18.18 0.92 -39.78
N LYS A 64 -18.00 1.65 -38.67
CA LYS A 64 -17.57 3.05 -38.65
C LYS A 64 -16.10 3.24 -38.27
N MET A 65 -15.52 2.29 -37.54
CA MET A 65 -14.16 2.35 -37.05
C MET A 65 -13.33 1.20 -37.61
N ASP A 66 -12.07 1.48 -37.98
CA ASP A 66 -11.17 0.46 -38.49
C ASP A 66 -10.86 -0.56 -37.38
N PRO A 67 -11.17 -1.85 -37.57
CA PRO A 67 -10.96 -2.84 -36.53
C PRO A 67 -9.51 -3.33 -36.49
N ASP A 68 -8.63 -2.95 -37.42
CA ASP A 68 -7.19 -3.23 -37.35
C ASP A 68 -6.48 -2.26 -36.40
N GLY A 69 -6.22 -2.74 -35.18
CA GLY A 69 -5.56 -1.94 -34.15
C GLY A 69 -4.18 -1.41 -34.55
N ASN A 70 -3.38 -2.14 -35.34
CA ASN A 70 -2.05 -1.66 -35.75
C ASN A 70 -2.14 -0.55 -36.79
N LYS A 71 -3.13 -0.66 -37.69
CA LYS A 71 -3.45 0.40 -38.64
C LYS A 71 -3.96 1.64 -37.91
N VAL A 72 -4.86 1.48 -36.94
CA VAL A 72 -5.35 2.58 -36.09
C VAL A 72 -4.20 3.28 -35.35
N VAL A 73 -3.26 2.52 -34.75
CA VAL A 73 -2.09 3.12 -34.09
C VAL A 73 -1.28 3.98 -35.07
N LYS A 74 -1.01 3.45 -36.26
CA LYS A 74 -0.18 4.14 -37.26
C LYS A 74 -0.87 5.34 -37.92
N GLU A 75 -2.11 5.16 -38.36
CA GLU A 75 -2.80 6.11 -39.26
C GLU A 75 -3.77 7.04 -38.55
N VAL A 76 -4.24 6.68 -37.35
CA VAL A 76 -5.23 7.49 -36.60
C VAL A 76 -4.57 8.11 -35.37
N ILE A 77 -3.93 7.31 -34.51
CA ILE A 77 -3.28 7.83 -33.30
C ILE A 77 -2.07 8.69 -33.69
N PHE A 78 -1.12 8.14 -34.44
CA PHE A 78 0.07 8.85 -34.92
C PHE A 78 -0.08 9.45 -36.33
N GLY A 79 -1.28 9.43 -36.89
CA GLY A 79 -1.57 10.07 -38.17
C GLY A 79 -1.51 11.59 -38.13
N PRO A 80 -1.63 12.27 -39.27
CA PRO A 80 -1.62 13.73 -39.33
C PRO A 80 -2.74 14.36 -38.48
N GLY A 81 -2.51 15.55 -37.94
CA GLY A 81 -3.48 16.30 -37.13
C GLY A 81 -3.47 17.79 -37.47
N GLU A 82 -4.49 18.50 -36.98
CA GLU A 82 -4.64 19.95 -37.20
C GLU A 82 -4.02 20.75 -36.06
N LYS A 83 -3.81 20.10 -34.91
CA LYS A 83 -3.32 20.72 -33.68
C LYS A 83 -1.93 20.21 -33.29
N ALA A 84 -1.28 20.95 -32.39
CA ALA A 84 0.06 20.61 -31.92
C ALA A 84 0.08 19.32 -31.10
N TYR A 85 -1.00 19.03 -30.38
CA TYR A 85 -1.15 17.85 -29.54
C TYR A 85 -2.38 17.05 -29.92
N ARG A 86 -2.35 15.75 -29.62
CA ARG A 86 -3.49 14.85 -29.74
C ARG A 86 -3.70 14.05 -28.48
N TYR A 87 -4.83 14.25 -27.80
CA TYR A 87 -5.24 13.50 -26.64
C TYR A 87 -5.98 12.23 -27.06
N CYS A 88 -5.50 11.07 -26.66
CA CYS A 88 -6.16 9.79 -26.88
C CYS A 88 -6.70 9.24 -25.57
N LYS A 89 -8.02 9.22 -25.42
CA LYS A 89 -8.69 8.53 -24.31
C LYS A 89 -8.65 7.04 -24.55
N HIS A 90 -8.06 6.29 -23.64
CA HIS A 90 -8.02 4.83 -23.68
C HIS A 90 -8.68 4.21 -22.45
N ILE A 91 -9.40 3.11 -22.67
CA ILE A 91 -9.76 2.18 -21.60
C ILE A 91 -8.73 1.05 -21.61
N ALA A 92 -8.08 0.80 -20.48
CA ALA A 92 -6.89 -0.06 -20.41
C ALA A 92 -7.09 -1.45 -21.04
N LYS A 93 -8.25 -2.08 -20.84
CA LYS A 93 -8.57 -3.40 -21.43
C LYS A 93 -8.59 -3.44 -22.97
N GLN A 94 -8.71 -2.29 -23.63
CA GLN A 94 -8.66 -2.21 -25.10
C GLN A 94 -7.23 -2.36 -25.63
N ARG A 95 -6.22 -2.21 -24.76
CA ARG A 95 -4.83 -2.46 -25.10
C ARG A 95 -4.55 -3.96 -25.16
N LEU A 96 -4.87 -4.57 -26.28
CA LEU A 96 -4.63 -5.99 -26.51
C LEU A 96 -3.14 -6.28 -26.81
N PRO A 97 -2.61 -7.47 -26.44
CA PRO A 97 -1.19 -7.82 -26.62
C PRO A 97 -0.70 -7.84 -28.07
N ASN A 98 -1.60 -7.89 -29.06
CA ASN A 98 -1.27 -7.95 -30.49
C ASN A 98 -1.04 -6.57 -31.14
N LEU A 99 -1.11 -5.50 -30.36
CA LEU A 99 -0.81 -4.14 -30.81
C LEU A 99 0.71 -3.92 -30.88
N THR A 100 1.13 -3.08 -31.82
CA THR A 100 2.52 -2.67 -32.00
C THR A 100 3.06 -2.00 -30.74
N GLY A 101 4.32 -2.29 -30.40
CA GLY A 101 5.02 -1.66 -29.28
C GLY A 101 5.22 -0.14 -29.46
N ASP A 102 5.04 0.38 -30.68
CA ASP A 102 5.04 1.81 -30.95
C ASP A 102 4.02 2.56 -30.09
N LEU A 103 2.88 1.92 -29.76
CA LEU A 103 1.84 2.51 -28.92
C LEU A 103 2.34 2.87 -27.51
N MET A 104 3.34 2.17 -26.97
CA MET A 104 3.90 2.44 -25.64
C MET A 104 5.23 3.19 -25.70
N LYS A 105 5.95 3.09 -26.83
CA LYS A 105 7.26 3.72 -27.01
C LYS A 105 7.17 5.18 -27.45
N LYS A 106 6.05 5.58 -28.06
CA LYS A 106 5.84 6.91 -28.64
C LYS A 106 4.74 7.66 -27.91
N GLY A 107 4.88 8.98 -27.87
CA GLY A 107 3.94 9.86 -27.18
C GLY A 107 4.20 9.95 -25.68
N LYS A 108 3.36 10.72 -25.00
CA LYS A 108 3.37 10.90 -23.55
C LYS A 108 2.24 10.08 -22.94
N HIS A 109 2.48 9.44 -21.81
CA HIS A 109 1.49 8.57 -21.16
C HIS A 109 1.18 9.07 -19.77
N PHE A 110 -0.08 8.99 -19.36
CA PHE A 110 -0.47 9.09 -17.96
C PHE A 110 -1.61 8.11 -17.64
N ILE A 111 -1.79 7.84 -16.35
CA ILE A 111 -2.79 6.91 -15.85
C ILE A 111 -3.78 7.66 -14.95
N LEU A 112 -5.06 7.51 -15.25
CA LEU A 112 -6.17 7.96 -14.39
C LEU A 112 -6.75 6.76 -13.65
N ILE A 113 -6.60 6.74 -12.33
CA ILE A 113 -7.18 5.73 -11.47
C ILE A 113 -8.43 6.25 -10.76
N ARG A 114 -9.31 5.32 -10.39
CA ARG A 114 -10.42 5.58 -9.48
C ARG A 114 -10.63 4.36 -8.59
N ASN A 115 -10.96 4.59 -7.34
CA ASN A 115 -11.22 3.51 -6.40
C ASN A 115 -12.35 2.60 -6.93
N PRO A 116 -12.15 1.27 -7.03
CA PRO A 116 -13.19 0.35 -7.51
C PRO A 116 -14.52 0.46 -6.75
N MET A 117 -14.50 0.84 -5.46
CA MET A 117 -15.73 1.13 -4.68
C MET A 117 -16.61 2.21 -5.33
N ASN A 118 -15.99 3.19 -5.99
CA ASN A 118 -16.67 4.29 -6.67
C ASN A 118 -17.00 3.99 -8.14
N ILE A 119 -16.44 2.91 -8.70
CA ILE A 119 -16.69 2.46 -10.08
C ILE A 119 -17.89 1.51 -10.12
N LEU A 120 -17.82 0.43 -9.32
CA LEU A 120 -18.68 -0.74 -9.39
C LEU A 120 -20.19 -0.44 -9.41
N PRO A 121 -20.75 0.37 -8.48
CA PRO A 121 -22.19 0.64 -8.44
C PRO A 121 -22.73 1.39 -9.67
N SER A 122 -21.86 2.11 -10.38
CA SER A 122 -22.24 2.86 -11.57
C SER A 122 -21.97 2.10 -12.87
N PHE A 123 -21.01 1.18 -12.84
CA PHE A 123 -20.61 0.38 -13.99
C PHE A 123 -21.64 -0.71 -14.29
N ASP A 124 -22.18 -1.34 -13.24
CA ASP A 124 -23.22 -2.38 -13.32
C ASP A 124 -24.49 -1.94 -14.06
N LYS A 125 -24.77 -0.64 -14.11
CA LYS A 125 -25.91 -0.08 -14.84
C LYS A 125 -25.77 -0.16 -16.36
N VAL A 126 -24.56 -0.36 -16.86
CA VAL A 126 -24.24 -0.31 -18.29
C VAL A 126 -23.79 -1.68 -18.80
N VAL A 127 -22.90 -2.35 -18.07
CA VAL A 127 -22.37 -3.68 -18.40
C VAL A 127 -22.18 -4.48 -17.10
N PRO A 128 -22.48 -5.79 -17.09
CA PRO A 128 -22.19 -6.65 -15.95
C PRO A 128 -20.71 -6.54 -15.52
N PRO A 129 -20.43 -6.21 -14.25
CA PRO A 129 -19.07 -5.98 -13.79
C PRO A 129 -18.30 -7.31 -13.68
N SER A 130 -17.08 -7.33 -14.17
CA SER A 130 -16.12 -8.41 -13.97
C SER A 130 -14.72 -7.82 -13.83
N PHE A 131 -13.78 -8.62 -13.33
CA PHE A 131 -12.39 -8.18 -13.16
C PHE A 131 -11.76 -7.71 -14.49
N LEU A 132 -12.00 -8.47 -15.56
CA LEU A 132 -11.57 -8.12 -16.92
C LEU A 132 -12.27 -6.87 -17.46
N GLU A 133 -13.56 -6.70 -17.18
CA GLU A 133 -14.32 -5.53 -17.63
C GLU A 133 -13.85 -4.23 -16.95
N LEU A 134 -13.35 -4.30 -15.72
CA LEU A 134 -12.79 -3.15 -15.00
C LEU A 134 -11.43 -2.70 -15.56
N GLY A 135 -10.60 -3.62 -16.07
CA GLY A 135 -9.32 -3.27 -16.68
C GLY A 135 -8.24 -2.80 -15.69
N VAL A 136 -8.39 -3.07 -14.39
CA VAL A 136 -7.46 -2.55 -13.36
C VAL A 136 -6.11 -3.27 -13.36
N ALA A 137 -6.07 -4.55 -13.75
CA ALA A 137 -4.82 -5.28 -13.94
C ALA A 137 -4.05 -4.74 -15.15
N GLU A 138 -4.76 -4.41 -16.23
CA GLU A 138 -4.19 -3.84 -17.44
C GLU A 138 -3.58 -2.46 -17.19
N LEU A 139 -4.15 -1.65 -16.29
CA LEU A 139 -3.52 -0.40 -15.85
C LEU A 139 -2.17 -0.64 -15.16
N VAL A 140 -2.08 -1.65 -14.30
CA VAL A 140 -0.81 -2.03 -13.65
C VAL A 140 0.19 -2.53 -14.69
N ALA A 141 -0.24 -3.36 -15.65
CA ALA A 141 0.62 -3.84 -16.73
C ALA A 141 1.17 -2.67 -17.58
N ILE A 142 0.33 -1.69 -17.92
CA ILE A 142 0.74 -0.47 -18.63
C ILE A 142 1.76 0.33 -17.81
N TYR A 143 1.52 0.52 -16.51
CA TYR A 143 2.46 1.22 -15.64
C TYR A 143 3.83 0.52 -15.60
N SER A 144 3.83 -0.80 -15.36
CA SER A 144 5.05 -1.60 -15.28
C SER A 144 5.88 -1.55 -16.56
N GLU A 145 5.26 -1.70 -17.72
CA GLU A 145 5.97 -1.66 -19.00
C GLU A 145 6.58 -0.28 -19.29
N LEU A 146 5.85 0.79 -18.99
CA LEU A 146 6.39 2.15 -19.15
C LEU A 146 7.55 2.42 -18.19
N CYS A 147 7.51 1.88 -16.96
CA CYS A 147 8.65 1.90 -16.05
C CYS A 147 9.86 1.16 -16.62
N GLU A 148 9.67 -0.02 -17.21
CA GLU A 148 10.72 -0.81 -17.84
C GLU A 148 11.34 -0.11 -19.07
N LEU A 149 10.52 0.66 -19.81
CA LEU A 149 10.99 1.52 -20.90
C LEU A 149 11.72 2.79 -20.41
N GLY A 150 11.79 3.04 -19.10
CA GLY A 150 12.47 4.19 -18.49
C GLY A 150 11.63 5.47 -18.46
N SER A 151 10.32 5.38 -18.73
CA SER A 151 9.38 6.51 -18.78
C SER A 151 8.18 6.29 -17.85
N PRO A 152 8.38 6.22 -16.51
CA PRO A 152 7.29 6.00 -15.57
C PRO A 152 6.17 7.05 -15.75
N PRO A 153 4.92 6.65 -16.02
CA PRO A 153 3.87 7.60 -16.34
C PRO A 153 3.38 8.29 -15.07
N PRO A 154 3.00 9.58 -15.14
CA PRO A 154 2.26 10.23 -14.06
C PRO A 154 0.97 9.47 -13.78
N VAL A 155 0.64 9.30 -12.50
CA VAL A 155 -0.62 8.70 -12.06
C VAL A 155 -1.43 9.77 -11.34
N ILE A 156 -2.68 9.97 -11.77
CA ILE A 156 -3.63 10.87 -11.13
C ILE A 156 -4.87 10.11 -10.64
N ASP A 157 -5.49 10.61 -9.59
CA ASP A 157 -6.67 10.00 -8.98
C ASP A 157 -7.92 10.83 -9.28
N ALA A 158 -9.00 10.14 -9.65
CA ALA A 158 -10.28 10.77 -9.97
C ALA A 158 -10.89 11.53 -8.79
N ASP A 159 -10.75 11.05 -7.55
CA ASP A 159 -11.29 11.73 -6.37
C ASP A 159 -10.49 13.00 -6.07
N ASP A 160 -9.17 12.99 -6.31
CA ASP A 160 -8.32 14.18 -6.21
C ASP A 160 -8.68 15.21 -7.30
N LEU A 161 -8.91 14.73 -8.54
CA LEU A 161 -9.34 15.56 -9.66
C LEU A 161 -10.71 16.21 -9.41
N GLN A 162 -11.65 15.52 -8.76
CA GLN A 162 -12.95 16.12 -8.39
C GLN A 162 -12.85 17.13 -7.25
N ARG A 163 -11.88 16.94 -6.35
CA ARG A 163 -11.68 17.78 -5.15
C ARG A 163 -11.01 19.10 -5.49
N ASP A 164 -9.95 19.05 -6.30
CA ASP A 164 -9.17 20.21 -6.73
C ASP A 164 -8.69 20.03 -8.19
N PRO A 165 -9.57 20.31 -9.17
CA PRO A 165 -9.26 20.07 -10.57
C PRO A 165 -8.10 20.92 -11.08
N GLU A 166 -7.98 22.17 -10.61
CA GLU A 166 -6.92 23.09 -11.04
C GLU A 166 -5.55 22.61 -10.60
N ALA A 167 -5.39 22.21 -9.33
CA ALA A 167 -4.12 21.67 -8.86
C ALA A 167 -3.74 20.38 -9.60
N VAL A 168 -4.68 19.46 -9.80
CA VAL A 168 -4.39 18.17 -10.45
C VAL A 168 -4.05 18.36 -11.94
N LEU A 169 -4.81 19.18 -12.67
CA LEU A 169 -4.56 19.41 -14.10
C LEU A 169 -3.30 20.21 -14.35
N SER A 170 -3.02 21.24 -13.53
CA SER A 170 -1.77 22.02 -13.65
C SER A 170 -0.55 21.14 -13.39
N GLY A 171 -0.61 20.30 -12.35
CA GLY A 171 0.42 19.29 -12.10
C GLY A 171 0.57 18.32 -13.27
N LEU A 172 -0.53 17.70 -13.72
CA LEU A 172 -0.45 16.77 -14.84
C LEU A 172 0.15 17.43 -16.10
N CYS A 173 -0.20 18.68 -16.40
CA CYS A 173 0.37 19.42 -17.52
C CYS A 173 1.90 19.61 -17.36
N GLU A 174 2.36 19.93 -16.15
CA GLU A 174 3.78 20.03 -15.83
C GLU A 174 4.52 18.70 -16.06
N ASP A 175 3.99 17.57 -15.57
CA ASP A 175 4.61 16.25 -15.76
C ASP A 175 4.63 15.84 -17.23
N LEU A 176 3.59 16.21 -17.98
CA LEU A 176 3.51 16.03 -19.41
C LEU A 176 4.32 17.08 -20.18
N GLY A 177 4.94 18.06 -19.54
CA GLY A 177 5.69 19.14 -20.20
C GLY A 177 4.87 19.93 -21.22
N ILE A 178 3.60 20.22 -20.91
CA ILE A 178 2.70 21.07 -21.70
C ILE A 178 2.18 22.24 -20.83
N PRO A 179 1.81 23.40 -21.42
CA PRO A 179 1.30 24.52 -20.63
C PRO A 179 -0.12 24.22 -20.12
N PHE A 180 -0.41 24.50 -18.85
CA PHE A 180 -1.77 24.48 -18.32
C PHE A 180 -2.61 25.62 -18.91
N GLN A 181 -3.86 25.34 -19.29
CA GLN A 181 -4.82 26.32 -19.80
C GLN A 181 -6.07 26.35 -18.89
N PRO A 182 -6.45 27.50 -18.28
CA PRO A 182 -7.60 27.58 -17.37
C PRO A 182 -8.94 27.12 -17.96
N GLN A 183 -9.07 27.17 -19.30
CA GLN A 183 -10.23 26.69 -20.05
C GLN A 183 -10.49 25.20 -19.80
N MET A 184 -9.45 24.42 -19.48
CA MET A 184 -9.57 23.00 -19.14
C MET A 184 -10.51 22.73 -17.96
N LEU A 185 -10.83 23.73 -17.13
CA LEU A 185 -11.68 23.57 -15.95
C LEU A 185 -13.18 23.57 -16.27
N LYS A 186 -13.58 24.05 -17.44
CA LYS A 186 -14.99 24.22 -17.81
C LYS A 186 -15.24 23.90 -19.27
N TRP A 187 -16.36 23.25 -19.56
CA TRP A 187 -16.80 22.93 -20.91
C TRP A 187 -18.29 23.23 -21.10
N LYS A 188 -18.73 23.31 -22.35
CA LYS A 188 -20.16 23.39 -22.67
C LYS A 188 -20.82 22.02 -22.48
N ALA A 189 -21.99 22.02 -21.84
CA ALA A 189 -22.85 20.85 -21.73
C ALA A 189 -23.37 20.42 -23.12
N GLY A 190 -23.54 19.11 -23.30
CA GLY A 190 -24.03 18.48 -24.53
C GLY A 190 -23.05 17.49 -25.17
N PRO A 191 -23.53 16.77 -26.20
CA PRO A 191 -22.68 15.88 -27.01
C PRO A 191 -21.66 16.67 -27.82
N ARG A 192 -20.56 16.00 -28.18
CA ARG A 192 -19.48 16.54 -29.01
C ARG A 192 -19.28 15.68 -30.25
N ASP A 193 -18.76 16.28 -31.31
CA ASP A 193 -18.56 15.57 -32.59
C ASP A 193 -17.50 14.46 -32.50
N PHE A 194 -16.60 14.56 -31.52
CA PHE A 194 -15.59 13.54 -31.21
C PHE A 194 -16.09 12.43 -30.29
N ASP A 195 -17.33 12.50 -29.79
CA ASP A 195 -17.89 11.45 -28.95
C ASP A 195 -18.03 10.15 -29.75
N GLY A 196 -17.56 9.05 -29.18
CA GLY A 196 -17.76 7.74 -29.78
C GLY A 196 -19.24 7.36 -29.88
N ILE A 197 -19.59 6.47 -30.80
CA ILE A 197 -20.98 6.05 -31.03
C ILE A 197 -21.66 5.42 -29.80
N TRP A 198 -20.86 5.00 -28.82
CA TRP A 198 -21.33 4.45 -27.54
C TRP A 198 -21.75 5.53 -26.53
N ALA A 199 -21.57 6.82 -26.83
CA ALA A 199 -21.94 7.93 -25.94
C ALA A 199 -23.36 7.82 -25.35
N PRO A 200 -24.41 7.41 -26.10
CA PRO A 200 -25.76 7.25 -25.53
C PRO A 200 -25.85 6.30 -24.33
N TRP A 201 -24.92 5.35 -24.19
CA TRP A 201 -24.89 4.39 -23.08
C TRP A 201 -24.01 4.85 -21.91
N TRP A 202 -23.02 5.71 -22.16
CA TRP A 202 -21.95 5.98 -21.19
C TRP A 202 -21.90 7.44 -20.71
N TYR A 203 -22.35 8.40 -21.52
CA TYR A 203 -21.94 9.81 -21.41
C TYR A 203 -23.00 10.78 -20.85
N GLU A 204 -24.16 10.25 -20.44
CA GLU A 204 -25.24 11.05 -19.83
C GLU A 204 -24.74 12.03 -18.76
N SER A 205 -23.82 11.59 -17.89
CA SER A 205 -23.28 12.44 -16.81
C SER A 205 -22.36 13.54 -17.31
N VAL A 206 -21.59 13.34 -18.38
CA VAL A 206 -20.70 14.39 -18.91
C VAL A 206 -21.50 15.38 -19.76
N HIS A 207 -22.48 14.89 -20.52
CA HIS A 207 -23.37 15.73 -21.36
C HIS A 207 -24.19 16.71 -20.53
N THR A 208 -24.47 16.42 -19.27
CA THR A 208 -25.20 17.31 -18.34
C THR A 208 -24.28 18.18 -17.48
N SER A 209 -22.96 18.04 -17.61
CA SER A 209 -21.96 18.75 -16.81
C SER A 209 -21.31 19.91 -17.58
N THR A 210 -20.72 20.85 -16.84
CA THR A 210 -19.96 21.98 -17.41
C THR A 210 -18.54 22.09 -16.84
N GLY A 211 -18.06 21.04 -16.18
CA GLY A 211 -16.82 21.02 -15.41
C GLY A 211 -16.77 19.83 -14.45
N PHE A 212 -15.66 19.69 -13.73
CA PHE A 212 -15.54 18.68 -12.67
C PHE A 212 -16.41 19.05 -11.47
N SER A 213 -17.30 18.13 -11.09
CA SER A 213 -18.17 18.30 -9.93
C SER A 213 -17.63 17.55 -8.72
N LYS A 214 -17.83 18.12 -7.53
CA LYS A 214 -17.50 17.45 -6.27
C LYS A 214 -18.32 16.16 -6.14
N SER A 215 -17.73 15.16 -5.49
CA SER A 215 -18.41 13.89 -5.22
C SER A 215 -19.69 14.11 -4.39
N ARG A 216 -20.60 13.13 -4.43
CA ARG A 216 -21.87 13.18 -3.69
C ARG A 216 -21.61 13.42 -2.20
N ARG A 217 -22.40 14.32 -1.60
CA ARG A 217 -22.33 14.66 -0.16
C ARG A 217 -22.59 13.47 0.76
N TYR A 218 -23.36 12.48 0.29
CA TYR A 218 -23.64 11.25 1.03
C TYR A 218 -23.23 10.03 0.19
N PRO A 219 -22.35 9.16 0.70
CA PRO A 219 -21.98 7.93 0.02
C PRO A 219 -23.17 6.96 0.02
N MET A 220 -23.34 6.22 -1.07
CA MET A 220 -24.25 5.08 -1.09
C MET A 220 -23.58 3.90 -0.39
N THR A 221 -24.37 3.05 0.27
CA THR A 221 -23.86 1.79 0.81
C THR A 221 -23.30 0.94 -0.33
N PHE A 222 -22.10 0.40 -0.14
CA PHE A 222 -21.49 -0.48 -1.13
C PHE A 222 -22.31 -1.79 -1.24
N PRO A 223 -22.77 -2.17 -2.45
CA PRO A 223 -23.57 -3.39 -2.61
C PRO A 223 -22.76 -4.65 -2.28
N PHE A 224 -23.30 -5.51 -1.43
CA PHE A 224 -22.63 -6.75 -1.00
C PHE A 224 -22.26 -7.66 -2.18
N ALA A 225 -23.08 -7.68 -3.23
CA ALA A 225 -22.85 -8.47 -4.44
C ALA A 225 -21.52 -8.17 -5.17
N PHE A 226 -20.89 -7.03 -4.89
CA PHE A 226 -19.62 -6.64 -5.51
C PHE A 226 -18.40 -6.81 -4.61
N TYR A 227 -18.55 -7.42 -3.42
CA TYR A 227 -17.46 -7.52 -2.45
C TYR A 227 -16.27 -8.34 -2.99
N ASP A 228 -16.52 -9.51 -3.57
CA ASP A 228 -15.45 -10.38 -4.11
C ASP A 228 -14.69 -9.69 -5.25
N LEU A 229 -15.41 -8.96 -6.12
CA LEU A 229 -14.79 -8.22 -7.20
C LEU A 229 -14.00 -7.01 -6.69
N LEU A 230 -14.48 -6.34 -5.62
CA LEU A 230 -13.74 -5.30 -4.94
C LEU A 230 -12.44 -5.84 -4.33
N GLU A 231 -12.50 -6.99 -3.66
CA GLU A 231 -11.35 -7.66 -3.05
C GLU A 231 -10.29 -8.02 -4.11
N GLN A 232 -10.71 -8.56 -5.26
CA GLN A 232 -9.81 -8.84 -6.39
C GLN A 232 -9.17 -7.57 -6.98
N SER A 233 -9.91 -6.46 -7.01
CA SER A 233 -9.50 -5.23 -7.70
C SER A 233 -8.64 -4.28 -6.86
N LEU A 234 -8.88 -4.25 -5.54
CA LEU A 234 -8.22 -3.30 -4.63
C LEU A 234 -6.68 -3.40 -4.61
N PRO A 235 -6.05 -4.60 -4.65
CA PRO A 235 -4.59 -4.69 -4.70
C PRO A 235 -3.98 -3.91 -5.88
N PHE A 236 -4.53 -4.08 -7.09
CA PHE A 236 -4.07 -3.40 -8.30
C PHE A 236 -4.27 -1.88 -8.23
N TYR A 237 -5.43 -1.44 -7.75
CA TYR A 237 -5.67 -0.01 -7.50
C TYR A 237 -4.66 0.55 -6.48
N ASN A 238 -4.42 -0.15 -5.37
CA ASN A 238 -3.50 0.32 -4.33
C ASN A 238 -2.05 0.38 -4.81
N MET A 239 -1.63 -0.51 -5.71
CA MET A 239 -0.30 -0.44 -6.34
C MET A 239 -0.13 0.89 -7.10
N LEU A 240 -1.12 1.28 -7.90
CA LEU A 240 -1.09 2.54 -8.64
C LEU A 240 -1.32 3.76 -7.74
N LYS A 241 -2.18 3.66 -6.71
CA LYS A 241 -2.45 4.75 -5.77
C LYS A 241 -1.20 5.21 -5.03
N ARG A 242 -0.26 4.30 -4.74
CA ARG A 242 1.05 4.64 -4.16
C ARG A 242 1.91 5.51 -5.07
N GLN A 243 1.66 5.46 -6.38
CA GLN A 243 2.36 6.23 -7.41
C GLN A 243 1.66 7.54 -7.75
N VAL A 244 0.47 7.80 -7.19
CA VAL A 244 -0.28 9.02 -7.47
C VAL A 244 0.54 10.24 -7.06
N ARG A 245 0.62 11.21 -7.98
CA ARG A 245 1.24 12.49 -7.71
C ARG A 245 0.56 13.12 -6.51
N ARG A 246 1.35 13.44 -5.48
CA ARG A 246 0.88 14.16 -4.32
C ARG A 246 0.75 15.63 -4.69
N THR A 247 -0.42 16.03 -5.18
CA THR A 247 -0.72 17.45 -5.44
C THR A 247 -0.72 18.22 -4.12
N THR A 248 -0.05 19.37 -4.13
CA THR A 248 0.21 20.31 -3.03
C THR A 248 -1.04 21.00 -2.46
N GLY A 249 -2.20 20.33 -2.46
CA GLY A 249 -3.48 20.82 -1.94
C GLY A 249 -3.77 20.47 -0.47
N SER A 250 -2.85 19.80 0.22
CA SER A 250 -2.79 19.78 1.69
C SER A 250 -1.77 20.84 2.08
N LEU A 251 -2.10 21.77 2.97
CA LEU A 251 -1.25 22.91 3.39
C LEU A 251 0.15 22.54 3.92
N LEU A 252 0.49 21.26 3.97
CA LEU A 252 1.83 20.73 4.18
C LEU A 252 2.03 19.53 3.24
N PRO A 253 3.14 19.43 2.49
CA PRO A 253 3.53 18.14 1.93
C PRO A 253 3.62 17.13 3.08
N PRO A 254 3.10 15.89 2.93
CA PRO A 254 3.38 14.87 3.92
C PRO A 254 4.90 14.77 4.07
N PRO A 255 5.42 14.63 5.30
CA PRO A 255 6.85 14.58 5.53
C PRO A 255 7.48 13.50 4.64
N PRO A 256 8.71 13.70 4.14
CA PRO A 256 9.43 12.65 3.41
C PRO A 256 9.48 11.39 4.29
N ASP A 257 9.50 10.23 3.65
CA ASP A 257 9.67 8.98 4.39
C ASP A 257 10.91 9.12 5.28
N PRO A 258 10.79 8.92 6.60
CA PRO A 258 11.91 9.08 7.49
C PRO A 258 13.01 8.07 7.11
N PRO A 259 14.30 8.44 7.21
CA PRO A 259 15.38 7.52 6.92
C PRO A 259 15.28 6.32 7.86
N LEU A 260 15.42 5.11 7.30
CA LEU A 260 15.52 3.91 8.11
C LEU A 260 16.87 3.88 8.83
N PRO A 261 16.94 3.43 10.09
CA PRO A 261 18.22 3.26 10.79
C PRO A 261 19.20 2.35 10.03
N VAL A 262 18.67 1.37 9.30
CA VAL A 262 19.43 0.49 8.40
C VAL A 262 18.71 0.46 7.04
N PRO A 263 19.29 1.05 5.97
CA PRO A 263 18.64 1.18 4.67
C PRO A 263 18.18 -0.14 4.03
N GLU A 264 18.92 -1.23 4.26
CA GLU A 264 18.65 -2.58 3.77
C GLU A 264 17.28 -3.10 4.24
N ASN A 265 16.79 -2.60 5.39
CA ASN A 265 15.48 -2.97 5.92
C ASN A 265 14.31 -2.41 5.09
N LYS A 266 14.55 -1.61 4.05
CA LYS A 266 13.51 -1.07 3.15
C LYS A 266 12.80 -2.16 2.36
N LYS A 267 13.51 -3.21 1.95
CA LYS A 267 12.99 -4.30 1.11
C LYS A 267 13.22 -5.66 1.77
N ILE A 268 12.58 -5.86 2.91
CA ILE A 268 12.60 -7.15 3.63
C ILE A 268 11.28 -7.90 3.43
N LEU A 269 11.36 -9.23 3.58
CA LEU A 269 10.24 -10.14 3.66
C LEU A 269 9.98 -10.52 5.12
N VAL A 270 8.73 -10.45 5.53
CA VAL A 270 8.26 -10.72 6.90
C VAL A 270 7.26 -11.86 6.84
N TRP A 271 7.42 -12.85 7.72
CA TRP A 271 6.42 -13.91 7.83
C TRP A 271 5.23 -13.42 8.66
N VAL A 272 4.01 -13.59 8.15
CA VAL A 272 2.77 -13.30 8.89
C VAL A 272 1.76 -14.40 8.61
N GLY A 273 1.26 -15.06 9.66
CA GLY A 273 0.36 -16.19 9.50
C GLY A 273 1.11 -17.39 8.94
N ASP A 274 0.94 -17.67 7.65
CA ASP A 274 1.50 -18.80 6.92
C ASP A 274 2.27 -18.40 5.64
N GLU A 275 2.51 -17.10 5.43
CA GLU A 275 3.12 -16.56 4.22
C GLU A 275 4.23 -15.54 4.47
N LEU A 276 5.14 -15.40 3.49
CA LEU A 276 6.15 -14.34 3.43
C LEU A 276 5.62 -13.15 2.64
N LEU A 277 5.60 -11.97 3.27
CA LEU A 277 5.06 -10.75 2.70
C LEU A 277 6.12 -9.65 2.64
N PRO A 278 6.13 -8.77 1.62
CA PRO A 278 6.92 -7.55 1.64
C PRO A 278 6.60 -6.69 2.86
N ARG A 279 7.60 -5.98 3.40
CA ARG A 279 7.49 -5.09 4.58
C ARG A 279 6.17 -4.30 4.65
N ASP A 280 5.79 -3.60 3.57
CA ASP A 280 4.63 -2.72 3.55
C ASP A 280 3.27 -3.45 3.42
N SER A 281 3.31 -4.76 3.17
CA SER A 281 2.13 -5.63 3.07
C SER A 281 1.98 -6.55 4.29
N ALA A 282 3.04 -6.72 5.09
CA ALA A 282 3.04 -7.52 6.30
C ALA A 282 2.17 -6.89 7.39
N ARG A 283 0.94 -7.38 7.52
CA ARG A 283 -0.09 -6.81 8.41
C ARG A 283 -0.94 -7.91 9.02
N VAL A 284 -1.43 -7.69 10.24
CA VAL A 284 -2.49 -8.50 10.84
C VAL A 284 -3.84 -7.83 10.66
N SER A 285 -4.92 -8.61 10.77
CA SER A 285 -6.28 -8.06 10.75
C SER A 285 -6.49 -7.08 11.91
N VAL A 286 -7.28 -6.02 11.70
CA VAL A 286 -7.77 -5.18 12.81
C VAL A 286 -8.62 -5.96 13.81
N PHE A 287 -9.12 -7.14 13.42
CA PHE A 287 -9.81 -8.07 14.29
C PHE A 287 -8.87 -9.00 15.07
N ASP A 288 -7.54 -8.90 14.89
CA ASP A 288 -6.58 -9.68 15.66
C ASP A 288 -6.55 -9.24 17.14
N SER A 289 -6.46 -10.20 18.04
CA SER A 289 -6.33 -10.02 19.49
C SER A 289 -5.21 -9.04 19.88
N VAL A 290 -4.09 -9.04 19.15
CA VAL A 290 -2.98 -8.12 19.44
C VAL A 290 -3.37 -6.67 19.21
N VAL A 291 -4.22 -6.40 18.21
CA VAL A 291 -4.70 -5.05 17.87
C VAL A 291 -5.78 -4.60 18.84
N GLN A 292 -6.70 -5.49 19.21
CA GLN A 292 -7.82 -5.15 20.10
C GLN A 292 -7.41 -4.99 21.56
N GLY A 293 -6.36 -5.68 22.03
CA GLY A 293 -6.02 -5.68 23.46
C GLY A 293 -4.61 -6.13 23.82
N GLY A 294 -3.65 -6.14 22.89
CA GLY A 294 -2.26 -6.54 23.19
C GLY A 294 -2.09 -8.02 23.52
N ASP A 295 -3.07 -8.86 23.18
CA ASP A 295 -3.15 -10.28 23.52
C ASP A 295 -2.27 -11.14 22.59
N ALA A 296 -0.97 -11.11 22.88
CA ALA A 296 0.10 -11.82 22.19
C ALA A 296 1.30 -12.05 23.12
N VAL A 297 2.13 -13.04 22.77
CA VAL A 297 3.46 -13.28 23.36
C VAL A 297 4.55 -13.04 22.32
N TRP A 298 5.78 -12.77 22.73
CA TRP A 298 6.88 -12.53 21.81
C TRP A 298 8.24 -12.98 22.35
N GLU A 299 9.23 -13.05 21.46
CA GLU A 299 10.63 -13.33 21.73
C GLU A 299 11.55 -12.44 20.89
N GLY A 300 12.73 -12.16 21.44
CA GLY A 300 13.79 -11.43 20.74
C GLY A 300 14.96 -12.36 20.46
N LEU A 301 15.17 -12.73 19.20
CA LEU A 301 16.23 -13.68 18.80
C LEU A 301 17.37 -12.92 18.12
N ARG A 302 18.61 -13.37 18.36
CA ARG A 302 19.81 -12.83 17.71
C ARG A 302 20.46 -13.88 16.83
N ILE A 303 20.95 -13.42 15.67
CA ILE A 303 21.65 -14.28 14.71
C ILE A 303 23.13 -13.92 14.73
N TYR A 304 23.97 -14.92 14.99
CA TYR A 304 25.42 -14.83 14.96
C TYR A 304 25.98 -16.01 14.18
N ASP A 305 26.87 -15.74 13.23
CA ASP A 305 27.62 -16.75 12.46
C ASP A 305 26.75 -17.91 11.93
N GLY A 306 25.61 -17.55 11.32
CA GLY A 306 24.65 -18.48 10.72
C GLY A 306 23.76 -19.22 11.72
N LYS A 307 23.84 -18.91 13.02
CA LYS A 307 23.08 -19.59 14.07
C LYS A 307 22.18 -18.63 14.83
N VAL A 308 20.99 -19.10 15.19
CA VAL A 308 20.11 -18.40 16.13
C VAL A 308 20.58 -18.73 17.54
N PHE A 309 21.03 -17.71 18.28
CA PHE A 309 21.55 -17.88 19.63
C PHE A 309 20.44 -18.34 20.57
N LYS A 310 20.69 -19.44 21.30
CA LYS A 310 19.78 -19.97 22.34
C LYS A 310 18.34 -20.22 21.86
N LEU A 311 18.18 -20.68 20.60
CA LEU A 311 16.87 -20.84 19.97
C LEU A 311 15.92 -21.72 20.78
N GLU A 312 16.38 -22.87 21.28
CA GLU A 312 15.52 -23.79 22.01
C GLU A 312 15.02 -23.17 23.32
N GLU A 313 15.89 -22.47 24.05
CA GLU A 313 15.54 -21.78 25.29
C GLU A 313 14.55 -20.61 25.05
N HIS A 314 14.71 -19.88 23.94
CA HIS A 314 13.74 -18.86 23.54
C HIS A 314 12.38 -19.48 23.21
N LEU A 315 12.35 -20.61 22.52
CA LEU A 315 11.11 -21.30 22.20
C LEU A 315 10.46 -21.87 23.47
N ASP A 316 11.22 -22.44 24.41
CA ASP A 316 10.70 -22.88 25.71
C ASP A 316 9.93 -21.75 26.41
N ARG A 317 10.56 -20.57 26.52
CA ARG A 317 9.92 -19.40 27.15
C ARG A 317 8.71 -18.86 26.38
N LEU A 318 8.72 -18.92 25.05
CA LEU A 318 7.56 -18.60 24.22
C LEU A 318 6.40 -19.53 24.58
N PHE A 319 6.63 -20.85 24.60
CA PHE A 319 5.61 -21.85 24.95
C PHE A 319 5.12 -21.68 26.40
N ASP A 320 6.00 -21.43 27.36
CA ASP A 320 5.62 -21.14 28.74
C ASP A 320 4.73 -19.89 28.84
N SER A 321 5.06 -18.83 28.09
CA SER A 321 4.24 -17.62 28.04
C SER A 321 2.86 -17.88 27.41
N THR A 322 2.79 -18.67 26.32
CA THR A 322 1.50 -19.07 25.73
C THR A 322 0.64 -19.88 26.70
N LYS A 323 1.27 -20.77 27.47
CA LYS A 323 0.60 -21.59 28.49
C LYS A 323 0.06 -20.72 29.63
N ALA A 324 0.87 -19.79 30.14
CA ALA A 324 0.46 -18.85 31.18
C ALA A 324 -0.74 -17.99 30.75
N MET A 325 -0.80 -17.62 29.47
CA MET A 325 -1.92 -16.87 28.89
C MET A 325 -3.04 -17.76 28.32
N ALA A 326 -3.03 -19.07 28.59
CA ALA A 326 -4.04 -20.04 28.15
C ALA A 326 -4.35 -19.99 26.64
N PHE A 327 -3.32 -19.89 25.80
CA PHE A 327 -3.49 -20.02 24.35
C PHE A 327 -3.96 -21.43 24.01
N SER A 328 -4.83 -21.54 22.99
CA SER A 328 -5.23 -22.81 22.40
C SER A 328 -4.69 -22.89 20.97
N ASN A 329 -4.52 -24.10 20.45
CA ASN A 329 -4.04 -24.34 19.08
C ASN A 329 -2.72 -23.61 18.76
N VAL A 330 -1.77 -23.64 19.71
CA VAL A 330 -0.42 -23.10 19.51
C VAL A 330 0.28 -23.95 18.44
N PRO A 331 0.91 -23.35 17.41
CA PRO A 331 1.64 -24.08 16.38
C PRO A 331 2.77 -24.94 16.97
N SER A 332 3.13 -26.02 16.26
CA SER A 332 4.23 -26.89 16.71
C SER A 332 5.57 -26.14 16.69
N ARG A 333 6.48 -26.57 17.56
CA ARG A 333 7.86 -26.03 17.62
C ARG A 333 8.54 -26.09 16.25
N ASP A 334 8.42 -27.20 15.55
CA ASP A 334 9.07 -27.41 14.25
C ASP A 334 8.52 -26.46 13.19
N TRP A 335 7.21 -26.20 13.21
CA TRP A 335 6.60 -25.24 12.29
C TRP A 335 7.08 -23.81 12.56
N ILE A 336 7.20 -23.41 13.84
CA ILE A 336 7.76 -22.09 14.20
C ILE A 336 9.22 -21.97 13.74
N LYS A 337 10.02 -23.03 13.92
CA LYS A 337 11.42 -23.06 13.46
C LYS A 337 11.51 -22.96 11.94
N ASP A 338 10.67 -23.68 11.21
CA ASP A 338 10.61 -23.61 9.75
C ASP A 338 10.27 -22.19 9.26
N ALA A 339 9.28 -21.53 9.86
CA ALA A 339 8.94 -20.14 9.55
C ALA A 339 10.14 -19.21 9.80
N ILE A 340 10.81 -19.33 10.95
CA ILE A 340 12.02 -18.55 11.28
C ILE A 340 13.09 -18.73 10.21
N PHE A 341 13.43 -19.96 9.86
CA PHE A 341 14.50 -20.22 8.90
C PHE A 341 14.13 -19.82 7.47
N LYS A 342 12.87 -20.00 7.05
CA LYS A 342 12.37 -19.49 5.77
C LYS A 342 12.50 -17.96 5.69
N THR A 343 12.13 -17.23 6.74
CA THR A 343 12.30 -15.77 6.79
C THR A 343 13.76 -15.36 6.71
N LEU A 344 14.65 -15.98 7.49
CA LEU A 344 16.07 -15.65 7.46
C LEU A 344 16.71 -15.93 6.09
N ASN A 345 16.42 -17.10 5.51
CA ASN A 345 16.92 -17.50 4.19
C ASN A 345 16.44 -16.56 3.09
N ALA A 346 15.14 -16.19 3.10
CA ALA A 346 14.56 -15.30 2.10
C ALA A 346 15.17 -13.88 2.13
N ASN A 347 15.72 -13.46 3.26
CA ASN A 347 16.37 -12.15 3.44
C ASN A 347 17.90 -12.20 3.44
N GLY A 348 18.52 -13.39 3.31
CA GLY A 348 19.97 -13.55 3.41
C GLY A 348 20.56 -13.17 4.79
N MET A 349 19.75 -13.24 5.85
CA MET A 349 20.11 -12.77 7.19
C MET A 349 20.85 -13.85 7.99
N PHE A 350 22.14 -14.00 7.74
CA PHE A 350 22.99 -15.01 8.41
C PHE A 350 23.86 -14.45 9.54
N ASN A 351 23.88 -13.13 9.76
CA ASN A 351 24.61 -12.49 10.86
C ASN A 351 23.99 -11.12 11.18
N ASN A 352 24.30 -10.53 12.34
CA ASN A 352 23.90 -9.16 12.72
C ASN A 352 22.41 -8.84 12.52
N ALA A 353 21.56 -9.86 12.60
CA ALA A 353 20.12 -9.74 12.47
C ALA A 353 19.45 -9.96 13.82
N HIS A 354 18.27 -9.37 13.98
CA HIS A 354 17.42 -9.57 15.13
C HIS A 354 16.02 -9.95 14.65
N ILE A 355 15.45 -11.00 15.23
CA ILE A 355 14.06 -11.38 15.01
C ILE A 355 13.23 -10.92 16.19
N ARG A 356 12.18 -10.14 15.92
CA ARG A 356 11.03 -10.03 16.81
C ARG A 356 10.02 -11.10 16.43
N LEU A 357 10.05 -12.22 17.15
CA LEU A 357 9.14 -13.35 16.97
C LEU A 357 7.89 -13.05 17.80
N THR A 358 6.71 -12.96 17.20
CA THR A 358 5.46 -12.70 17.94
C THR A 358 4.44 -13.77 17.60
N LEU A 359 3.73 -14.29 18.60
CA LEU A 359 2.58 -15.15 18.42
C LEU A 359 1.35 -14.48 19.03
N THR A 360 0.41 -14.09 18.18
CA THR A 360 -0.88 -13.55 18.62
C THR A 360 -1.85 -14.69 18.90
N ARG A 361 -2.86 -14.46 19.75
CA ARG A 361 -3.99 -15.41 19.89
C ARG A 361 -4.83 -15.50 18.62
N GLY A 362 -4.63 -14.57 17.68
CA GLY A 362 -5.19 -14.59 16.34
C GLY A 362 -6.38 -13.68 16.13
N LYS A 363 -6.95 -13.79 14.94
CA LYS A 363 -8.16 -13.07 14.54
C LYS A 363 -9.36 -13.51 15.38
N LYS A 364 -10.20 -12.55 15.77
CA LYS A 364 -11.50 -12.79 16.38
C LYS A 364 -12.63 -12.81 15.35
N VAL A 365 -13.68 -13.60 15.60
CA VAL A 365 -14.92 -13.57 14.79
C VAL A 365 -15.72 -12.28 14.97
N THR A 366 -15.55 -11.59 16.11
CA THR A 366 -16.16 -10.29 16.40
C THR A 366 -15.28 -9.52 17.40
N SER A 367 -15.50 -8.20 17.51
CA SER A 367 -14.82 -7.38 18.51
C SER A 367 -15.26 -7.77 19.92
N GLY A 368 -14.31 -7.91 20.85
CA GLY A 368 -14.62 -8.20 22.25
C GLY A 368 -13.45 -8.76 23.05
N MET A 369 -13.52 -8.60 24.37
CA MET A 369 -12.44 -9.00 25.30
C MET A 369 -12.27 -10.52 25.45
N SER A 370 -13.33 -11.30 25.23
CA SER A 370 -13.28 -12.74 25.46
C SER A 370 -12.34 -13.45 24.47
N PRO A 371 -11.42 -14.32 24.93
CA PRO A 371 -10.61 -15.15 24.04
C PRO A 371 -11.43 -16.24 23.35
N ALA A 372 -12.68 -16.49 23.76
CA ALA A 372 -13.57 -17.44 23.08
C ALA A 372 -13.91 -17.02 21.64
N PHE A 373 -13.69 -15.76 21.27
CA PHE A 373 -13.88 -15.30 19.89
C PHE A 373 -12.70 -15.62 18.96
N ASN A 374 -11.58 -16.10 19.48
CA ASN A 374 -10.38 -16.48 18.71
C ASN A 374 -10.53 -17.87 18.09
N LEU A 375 -11.34 -17.96 17.02
CA LEU A 375 -11.69 -19.24 16.39
C LEU A 375 -10.86 -19.56 15.13
N TYR A 376 -10.01 -18.64 14.68
CA TYR A 376 -9.20 -18.79 13.46
C TYR A 376 -7.78 -19.33 13.71
N GLY A 377 -7.42 -19.63 14.96
CA GLY A 377 -6.07 -20.06 15.36
C GLY A 377 -5.09 -18.90 15.59
N CYS A 378 -3.91 -19.23 16.13
CA CYS A 378 -2.86 -18.24 16.42
C CYS A 378 -2.22 -17.70 15.13
N VAL A 379 -1.72 -16.47 15.16
CA VAL A 379 -0.97 -15.87 14.04
C VAL A 379 0.48 -15.66 14.45
N LEU A 380 1.40 -16.35 13.76
CA LEU A 380 2.84 -16.16 13.94
C LEU A 380 3.33 -15.00 13.08
N ILE A 381 4.18 -14.16 13.66
CA ILE A 381 4.87 -13.07 12.99
C ILE A 381 6.38 -13.27 13.21
N VAL A 382 7.15 -13.35 12.12
CA VAL A 382 8.62 -13.37 12.15
C VAL A 382 9.11 -12.09 11.50
N LEU A 383 9.38 -11.07 12.31
CA LEU A 383 9.98 -9.80 11.86
C LEU A 383 11.49 -9.85 12.06
N ALA A 384 12.21 -10.22 11.01
CA ALA A 384 13.67 -10.19 10.98
C ALA A 384 14.15 -8.85 10.38
N GLU A 385 15.06 -8.17 11.08
CA GLU A 385 15.69 -6.94 10.60
C GLU A 385 17.20 -7.00 10.80
N TRP A 386 17.95 -6.39 9.87
CA TRP A 386 19.35 -6.05 10.10
C TRP A 386 19.43 -5.08 11.28
N LYS A 387 20.15 -5.46 12.31
CA LYS A 387 20.19 -4.72 13.58
C LYS A 387 21.59 -4.82 14.19
N PRO A 388 22.51 -3.90 13.83
CA PRO A 388 23.80 -3.82 14.50
C PRO A 388 23.62 -3.48 15.99
N PRO A 389 24.65 -3.68 16.83
CA PRO A 389 24.63 -3.26 18.23
C PRO A 389 24.24 -1.79 18.37
N VAL A 390 23.33 -1.50 19.31
CA VAL A 390 22.77 -0.16 19.53
C VAL A 390 23.68 0.70 20.40
N TYR A 391 24.37 0.08 21.36
CA TYR A 391 25.19 0.78 22.35
C TYR A 391 26.67 0.53 22.10
N ASP A 392 27.46 1.58 22.33
CA ASP A 392 28.90 1.50 22.40
C ASP A 392 29.32 0.99 23.78
N ASN A 393 29.93 -0.20 23.80
CA ASN A 393 30.39 -0.83 25.04
C ASN A 393 31.62 -0.15 25.65
N SER A 394 32.25 0.82 24.97
CA SER A 394 33.47 1.48 25.46
C SER A 394 33.21 2.68 26.38
N HIS A 395 32.11 3.41 26.18
CA HIS A 395 31.80 4.62 26.96
C HIS A 395 30.63 4.44 27.95
N GLY A 396 29.95 3.30 27.93
CA GLY A 396 28.79 3.03 28.77
C GLY A 396 27.56 3.87 28.38
N ILE A 397 26.51 3.78 29.19
CA ILE A 397 25.25 4.52 29.00
C ILE A 397 24.82 5.22 30.28
N LYS A 398 24.05 6.30 30.15
CA LYS A 398 23.43 7.00 31.27
C LYS A 398 22.02 6.46 31.50
N LEU A 399 21.72 6.14 32.75
CA LEU A 399 20.41 5.67 33.19
C LEU A 399 19.75 6.72 34.08
N VAL A 400 18.42 6.76 34.05
CA VAL A 400 17.59 7.46 35.04
C VAL A 400 16.65 6.47 35.71
N THR A 401 16.32 6.69 36.97
CA THR A 401 15.28 5.88 37.64
C THR A 401 13.91 6.42 37.26
N ALA A 402 13.06 5.57 36.68
CA ALA A 402 11.69 5.91 36.34
C ALA A 402 10.78 5.97 37.57
N THR A 403 9.79 6.85 37.51
CA THR A 403 8.66 6.88 38.44
C THR A 403 7.68 5.74 38.17
N THR A 404 7.50 5.36 36.89
CA THR A 404 6.72 4.18 36.50
C THR A 404 7.27 2.91 37.16
N ARG A 405 6.43 2.21 37.93
CA ARG A 405 6.76 0.93 38.57
C ARG A 405 6.61 -0.22 37.60
N ARG A 406 7.43 -1.26 37.77
CA ARG A 406 7.38 -2.47 36.96
C ARG A 406 6.12 -3.28 37.29
N ASN A 407 5.56 -3.98 36.30
CA ASN A 407 4.34 -4.74 36.50
C ASN A 407 4.53 -5.82 37.59
N SER A 408 3.58 -5.86 38.52
CA SER A 408 3.52 -6.88 39.57
C SER A 408 3.00 -8.22 39.02
N PRO A 409 3.51 -9.37 39.51
CA PRO A 409 2.94 -10.69 39.26
C PRO A 409 1.44 -10.79 39.58
N ASN A 410 0.92 -9.94 40.47
CA ASN A 410 -0.50 -9.90 40.85
C ASN A 410 -1.40 -9.17 39.83
N SER A 411 -0.81 -8.49 38.85
CA SER A 411 -1.54 -7.74 37.82
C SER A 411 -1.25 -8.31 36.44
N VAL A 412 -0.06 -8.03 35.91
CA VAL A 412 0.39 -8.53 34.61
C VAL A 412 1.81 -9.05 34.83
N ASP A 413 1.96 -10.36 35.02
CA ASP A 413 3.24 -10.94 35.44
C ASP A 413 4.35 -10.68 34.42
N SER A 414 5.38 -9.94 34.84
CA SER A 414 6.54 -9.59 34.02
C SER A 414 7.38 -10.80 33.60
N LYS A 415 7.14 -11.97 34.21
CA LYS A 415 7.76 -13.24 33.78
C LYS A 415 7.17 -13.77 32.47
N ILE A 416 5.95 -13.37 32.12
CA ILE A 416 5.32 -13.69 30.84
C ILE A 416 5.87 -12.71 29.80
N HIS A 417 6.44 -13.21 28.71
CA HIS A 417 6.98 -12.36 27.66
C HIS A 417 5.86 -11.90 26.70
N HIS A 418 4.95 -11.06 27.21
CA HIS A 418 3.73 -10.60 26.55
C HIS A 418 3.91 -9.28 25.78
N ASN A 419 2.96 -8.94 24.89
CA ASN A 419 2.98 -7.70 24.10
C ASN A 419 2.42 -6.45 24.82
N ASN A 420 1.94 -6.57 26.06
CA ASN A 420 1.46 -5.44 26.88
C ASN A 420 2.60 -4.55 27.42
N LEU A 421 3.33 -3.88 26.52
CA LEU A 421 4.56 -3.15 26.80
C LEU A 421 4.36 -1.65 27.10
N ILE A 422 3.11 -1.19 27.29
CA ILE A 422 2.87 0.24 27.61
C ILE A 422 3.58 0.67 28.90
N ASN A 423 3.67 -0.22 29.89
CA ASN A 423 4.44 -0.01 31.12
C ASN A 423 5.93 0.33 30.83
N ASN A 424 6.57 -0.48 29.99
CA ASN A 424 7.95 -0.29 29.57
C ASN A 424 8.13 0.98 28.71
N ILE A 425 7.18 1.25 27.81
CA ILE A 425 7.22 2.45 26.94
C ILE A 425 7.11 3.73 27.76
N LEU A 426 6.24 3.78 28.79
CA LEU A 426 6.12 4.93 29.68
C LEU A 426 7.44 5.21 30.42
N ALA A 427 8.10 4.18 30.96
CA ALA A 427 9.43 4.33 31.55
C ALA A 427 10.47 4.83 30.53
N LYS A 428 10.41 4.35 29.27
CA LYS A 428 11.30 4.84 28.21
C LYS A 428 11.02 6.31 27.84
N ILE A 429 9.77 6.76 27.89
CA ILE A 429 9.40 8.17 27.70
C ILE A 429 10.04 9.03 28.81
N GLU A 430 9.98 8.60 30.07
CA GLU A 430 10.66 9.28 31.18
C GLU A 430 12.18 9.36 30.97
N GLY A 431 12.80 8.26 30.53
CA GLY A 431 14.21 8.22 30.14
C GLY A 431 14.58 9.25 29.07
N ASN A 432 13.77 9.32 28.01
CA ASN A 432 13.99 10.28 26.92
C ASN A 432 13.86 11.74 27.41
N LEU A 433 12.87 12.05 28.25
CA LEU A 433 12.67 13.38 28.82
C LEU A 433 13.82 13.80 29.75
N ALA A 434 14.43 12.83 30.44
CA ALA A 434 15.62 13.03 31.26
C ALA A 434 16.94 13.04 30.46
N GLN A 435 16.88 12.90 29.13
CA GLN A 435 18.05 12.76 28.26
C GLN A 435 18.98 11.63 28.73
N ALA A 436 18.39 10.49 29.06
CA ALA A 436 19.08 9.25 29.41
C ALA A 436 18.79 8.18 28.35
N GLU A 437 19.77 7.30 28.09
CA GLU A 437 19.65 6.26 27.06
C GLU A 437 18.69 5.13 27.45
N ASP A 438 18.46 4.89 28.74
CA ASP A 438 17.50 3.91 29.24
C ASP A 438 17.01 4.27 30.66
N ALA A 439 15.94 3.62 31.13
CA ALA A 439 15.33 3.90 32.42
C ALA A 439 15.28 2.66 33.33
N ILE A 440 15.79 2.79 34.56
CA ILE A 440 15.70 1.78 35.61
C ILE A 440 14.30 1.82 36.21
N MET A 441 13.65 0.67 36.29
CA MET A 441 12.33 0.52 36.90
C MET A 441 12.45 -0.16 38.26
N LEU A 442 11.66 0.33 39.22
CA LEU A 442 11.53 -0.26 40.55
C LEU A 442 10.29 -1.14 40.63
N ASP A 443 10.30 -2.14 41.50
CA ASP A 443 9.10 -2.89 41.89
C ASP A 443 8.19 -2.10 42.83
N GLN A 444 7.07 -2.69 43.22
CA GLN A 444 6.07 -2.07 44.09
C GLN A 444 6.60 -1.72 45.49
N ASP A 445 7.65 -2.41 45.94
CA ASP A 445 8.28 -2.25 47.26
C ASP A 445 9.51 -1.32 47.22
N GLY A 446 9.86 -0.83 46.02
CA GLY A 446 10.95 0.12 45.80
C GLY A 446 12.32 -0.53 45.52
N PHE A 447 12.40 -1.84 45.37
CA PHE A 447 13.63 -2.51 44.94
C PHE A 447 13.83 -2.37 43.44
N VAL A 448 15.09 -2.41 43.00
CA VAL A 448 15.43 -2.43 41.57
C VAL A 448 14.91 -3.72 40.95
N SER A 449 14.18 -3.61 39.84
CA SER A 449 13.68 -4.77 39.09
C SER A 449 14.51 -5.02 37.83
N GLU A 450 14.36 -4.14 36.83
CA GLU A 450 15.07 -4.19 35.55
C GLU A 450 15.02 -2.81 34.88
N THR A 451 15.67 -2.63 33.73
CA THR A 451 15.40 -1.45 32.90
C THR A 451 14.13 -1.65 32.07
N ASN A 452 13.65 -0.61 31.38
CA ASN A 452 12.51 -0.77 30.48
C ASN A 452 12.73 -1.82 29.36
N ALA A 453 13.97 -2.26 29.08
CA ALA A 453 14.24 -3.20 28.00
C ALA A 453 15.25 -4.33 28.35
N THR A 454 15.94 -4.28 29.49
CA THR A 454 17.01 -5.23 29.82
C THR A 454 17.08 -5.55 31.32
N ASN A 455 17.49 -6.78 31.68
CA ASN A 455 17.86 -7.06 33.07
C ASN A 455 19.10 -6.28 33.48
N ILE A 456 19.21 -5.94 34.77
CA ILE A 456 20.30 -5.13 35.32
C ILE A 456 21.18 -5.95 36.27
N PHE A 457 22.48 -5.64 36.24
CA PHE A 457 23.49 -6.23 37.11
C PHE A 457 24.30 -5.12 37.78
N MET A 458 24.75 -5.37 39.00
CA MET A 458 25.64 -4.50 39.77
C MET A 458 26.87 -5.30 40.20
N VAL A 459 28.06 -4.73 40.00
CA VAL A 459 29.31 -5.28 40.55
C VAL A 459 29.68 -4.48 41.78
N LYS A 460 29.75 -5.13 42.94
CA LYS A 460 30.12 -4.49 44.21
C LYS A 460 31.12 -5.37 44.95
N LYS A 461 32.31 -4.82 45.23
CA LYS A 461 33.41 -5.53 45.92
C LYS A 461 33.76 -6.87 45.25
N GLY A 462 33.81 -6.90 43.91
CA GLY A 462 34.11 -8.10 43.14
C GLY A 462 32.97 -9.13 43.06
N ILE A 463 31.79 -8.83 43.61
CA ILE A 463 30.62 -9.71 43.56
C ILE A 463 29.61 -9.16 42.56
N VAL A 464 29.12 -10.03 41.67
CA VAL A 464 28.04 -9.72 40.73
C VAL A 464 26.69 -9.97 41.41
N LEU A 465 25.83 -8.97 41.37
CA LEU A 465 24.50 -8.97 41.96
C LEU A 465 23.47 -8.61 40.89
N THR A 466 22.31 -9.23 40.93
CA THR A 466 21.17 -8.91 40.05
C THR A 466 19.88 -9.15 40.84
N PRO A 467 18.80 -8.40 40.58
CA PRO A 467 17.51 -8.67 41.20
C PRO A 467 17.05 -10.12 40.98
N HIS A 468 16.30 -10.64 41.96
CA HIS A 468 15.54 -11.87 41.77
C HIS A 468 14.48 -11.66 40.69
N ALA A 469 14.16 -12.70 39.93
CA ALA A 469 13.23 -12.64 38.81
C ALA A 469 11.75 -12.65 39.26
N ASP A 470 11.44 -11.88 40.31
CA ASP A 470 10.11 -11.78 40.89
C ASP A 470 9.28 -10.73 40.15
N TYR A 471 9.89 -9.57 39.83
CA TYR A 471 9.27 -8.43 39.15
C TYR A 471 9.90 -8.11 37.80
N CYS A 472 10.71 -9.01 37.22
CA CYS A 472 11.36 -8.81 35.94
C CYS A 472 11.27 -10.07 35.06
N LEU A 473 11.61 -9.92 33.78
CA LEU A 473 11.64 -11.06 32.88
C LEU A 473 12.83 -11.97 33.25
N PRO A 474 12.67 -13.31 33.33
CA PRO A 474 13.78 -14.24 33.44
C PRO A 474 14.54 -14.28 32.11
N GLY A 475 15.46 -13.33 31.92
CA GLY A 475 16.21 -13.16 30.67
C GLY A 475 17.14 -14.33 30.37
N ILE A 476 17.16 -14.77 29.11
CA ILE A 476 18.11 -15.79 28.64
C ILE A 476 19.54 -15.26 28.65
N THR A 477 19.74 -13.98 28.28
CA THR A 477 21.03 -13.30 28.43
C THR A 477 21.45 -13.17 29.89
N ARG A 478 20.49 -12.99 30.82
CA ARG A 478 20.77 -12.95 32.27
C ARG A 478 21.27 -14.30 32.79
N ALA A 479 20.83 -15.40 32.19
CA ALA A 479 21.20 -16.76 32.57
C ALA A 479 22.52 -17.24 31.92
N THR A 480 23.01 -16.54 30.90
CA THR A 480 24.27 -16.84 30.19
C THR A 480 25.41 -16.11 30.87
#